data_AF-A0A094WDT1-F1
#
_entry.id   AF-A0A094WDT1-F1
#
_cell.length_a   1.000
_cell.length_b   1.000
_cell.length_c   1.000
_cell.angle_alpha   90.00
_cell.angle_beta   90.00
_cell.angle_gamma   90.00
#
_symmetry.space_group_name_H-M   'P 1'
#
loop_
_entity.id
_entity.type
_entity.pdbx_description
1 polymer ?
#
loop_
_entity_poly.entity_id
_entity_poly.type
_entity_poly.pdbx_seq_one_letter_code
_entity_poly.pdbx_strand_id
1 'polypeptide(L)'
;MSIKKCDGFTLIEVLLSFTLLNLISLMLVPVIIQLQQERLTLYEQEEALYILEEGIHHFMLEQPIPALKNQLFEQRINEEVREIEYCLQWQASNNKLYQSCLYAKR
;
A
#
# COMPACT_ATOMS: atom_id res chain seq x y z
N MET A 1 44.63 4.72 39.86
CA MET A 1 43.17 4.94 39.79
C MET A 1 42.95 6.42 39.59
N SER A 2 42.90 6.88 38.33
CA SER A 2 42.83 8.30 38.01
C SER A 2 41.38 8.73 37.79
N ILE A 3 41.04 9.84 38.40
CA ILE A 3 39.72 10.41 38.64
C ILE A 3 39.01 10.72 37.32
N LYS A 4 37.74 10.28 37.20
CA LYS A 4 36.84 10.62 36.08
C LYS A 4 36.70 12.15 36.01
N LYS A 5 37.12 12.75 34.88
CA LYS A 5 36.75 14.12 34.54
C LYS A 5 35.26 14.13 34.18
N CYS A 6 34.43 14.70 35.05
CA CYS A 6 33.04 15.01 34.78
C CYS A 6 32.97 16.46 34.28
N ASP A 7 33.46 16.70 33.07
CA ASP A 7 33.24 17.98 32.40
C ASP A 7 31.83 17.90 31.78
N GLY A 8 30.88 18.64 32.36
CA GLY A 8 29.51 18.70 31.85
C GLY A 8 29.45 19.35 30.46
N PHE A 9 28.36 19.10 29.72
CA PHE A 9 28.18 19.71 28.40
C PHE A 9 27.88 21.20 28.53
N THR A 10 28.49 21.98 27.65
CA THR A 10 28.14 23.40 27.50
C THR A 10 26.76 23.52 26.83
N LEU A 11 26.04 24.61 27.15
CA LEU A 11 24.73 24.87 26.54
C LEU A 11 24.81 24.86 25.00
N ILE A 12 25.92 25.35 24.43
CA ILE A 12 26.10 25.42 22.98
C ILE A 12 26.26 24.04 22.34
N GLU A 13 26.95 23.10 22.99
CA GLU A 13 27.07 21.72 22.51
C GLU A 13 25.71 21.01 22.50
N VAL A 14 24.89 21.26 23.53
CA VAL A 14 23.53 20.72 23.60
C VAL A 14 22.66 21.30 22.49
N LEU A 15 22.72 22.61 22.26
CA LEU A 15 21.98 23.28 21.20
C LEU A 15 22.39 22.79 19.81
N LEU A 16 23.70 22.63 19.56
CA LEU A 16 24.20 22.09 18.29
C LEU A 16 23.77 20.64 18.06
N SER A 17 23.82 19.81 19.12
CA SER A 17 23.35 18.42 19.02
C SER A 17 21.85 18.36 18.74
N PHE A 18 21.07 19.24 19.38
CA PHE A 18 19.63 19.33 19.17
C PHE A 18 19.28 19.83 17.76
N THR A 19 19.98 20.82 17.22
CA THR A 19 19.73 21.30 15.85
C THR A 19 20.05 20.23 14.82
N LEU A 20 21.17 19.49 14.99
CA LEU A 20 21.49 18.35 14.13
C LEU A 20 20.42 17.26 14.20
N LEU A 21 19.94 16.93 15.41
CA LEU A 21 18.86 15.96 15.58
C LEU A 21 17.56 16.42 14.90
N ASN A 22 17.22 17.70 14.99
CA ASN A 22 16.04 18.25 14.33
C ASN A 22 16.16 18.19 12.81
N LEU A 23 17.33 18.53 12.25
CA LEU A 23 17.56 18.43 10.81
C LEU A 23 17.41 16.99 10.32
N ILE A 24 17.98 16.02 11.05
CA ILE A 24 17.84 14.59 10.72
C ILE A 24 16.37 14.16 10.82
N SER A 25 15.68 14.57 11.88
CA SER A 25 14.26 14.25 12.09
C SER A 25 13.37 14.81 10.97
N LEU A 26 13.61 16.06 10.56
CA LEU A 26 12.87 16.70 9.46
C LEU A 26 13.04 15.97 8.12
N MET A 27 14.19 15.35 7.88
CA MET A 27 14.40 14.54 6.67
C MET A 27 13.81 13.14 6.79
N LEU A 28 13.92 12.49 7.96
CA LEU A 28 13.48 11.11 8.14
C LEU A 28 11.96 10.96 8.25
N VAL A 29 11.27 11.89 8.92
CA VAL A 29 9.82 11.83 9.11
C VAL A 29 9.06 11.70 7.78
N PRO A 30 9.26 12.56 6.75
CA PRO A 30 8.52 12.42 5.50
C PRO A 30 8.84 11.11 4.77
N VAL A 31 10.08 10.63 4.83
CA VAL A 31 10.49 9.35 4.23
C VAL A 31 9.75 8.18 4.88
N ILE A 32 9.65 8.18 6.21
CA ILE A 32 8.92 7.13 6.95
C ILE A 32 7.44 7.15 6.58
N ILE A 33 6.83 8.34 6.51
CA ILE A 33 5.42 8.49 6.11
C ILE A 33 5.20 7.94 4.70
N GLN A 34 6.07 8.29 3.76
CA GLN A 34 5.97 7.79 2.38
C GLN A 34 6.07 6.26 2.33
N LEU A 35 7.04 5.66 3.02
CA LEU A 35 7.21 4.21 3.07
C LEU A 35 5.98 3.50 3.68
N GLN A 36 5.35 4.10 4.70
CA GLN A 36 4.12 3.54 5.27
C GLN A 36 2.96 3.58 4.28
N GLN A 37 2.81 4.68 3.54
CA GLN A 37 1.79 4.79 2.50
C GLN A 37 2.01 3.78 1.38
N GLU A 38 3.26 3.61 0.92
CA GLU A 38 3.60 2.63 -0.11
C GLU A 38 3.27 1.19 0.33
N ARG A 39 3.58 0.84 1.58
CA ARG A 39 3.22 -0.48 2.15
C ARG A 39 1.71 -0.70 2.19
N LEU A 40 0.94 0.30 2.63
CA LEU A 40 -0.53 0.20 2.65
C LEU A 40 -1.09 0.00 1.24
N THR A 41 -0.60 0.76 0.25
CA THR A 41 -1.02 0.59 -1.14
C THR A 41 -0.69 -0.79 -1.69
N LEU A 42 0.45 -1.39 -1.31
CA LEU A 42 0.79 -2.76 -1.69
C LEU A 42 -0.17 -3.78 -1.08
N TYR A 43 -0.53 -3.64 0.20
CA TYR A 43 -1.52 -4.52 0.83
C TYR A 43 -2.89 -4.41 0.17
N GLU A 44 -3.34 -3.19 -0.15
CA GLU A 44 -4.61 -2.97 -0.87
C GLU A 44 -4.58 -3.60 -2.26
N GLN A 45 -3.44 -3.56 -2.95
CA GLN A 45 -3.28 -4.20 -4.25
C GLN A 45 -3.29 -5.73 -4.16
N GLU A 46 -2.64 -6.31 -3.14
CA GLU A 46 -2.66 -7.75 -2.89
C GLU A 46 -4.08 -8.23 -2.58
N GLU A 47 -4.81 -7.51 -1.74
CA GLU A 47 -6.22 -7.77 -1.44
C GLU A 47 -7.09 -7.69 -2.71
N ALA A 48 -6.91 -6.65 -3.54
CA ALA A 48 -7.61 -6.51 -4.80
C ALA A 48 -7.37 -7.69 -5.76
N LEU A 49 -6.13 -8.19 -5.84
CA LEU A 49 -5.80 -9.36 -6.66
C LEU A 49 -6.43 -10.64 -6.11
N TYR A 50 -6.39 -10.86 -4.80
CA TYR A 50 -7.03 -12.01 -4.17
C TYR A 50 -8.52 -12.06 -4.49
N ILE A 51 -9.21 -10.92 -4.42
CA ILE A 51 -10.63 -10.83 -4.72
C ILE A 51 -10.91 -11.09 -6.21
N LEU A 52 -10.06 -10.56 -7.11
CA LEU A 52 -10.16 -10.84 -8.54
C LEU A 52 -9.97 -12.33 -8.84
N GLU A 53 -9.02 -12.99 -8.20
CA GLU A 53 -8.81 -14.44 -8.32
C GLU A 53 -10.01 -15.23 -7.80
N GLU A 54 -10.57 -14.86 -6.63
CA GLU A 54 -11.78 -15.48 -6.09
C GLU A 54 -12.97 -15.31 -7.06
N GLY A 55 -13.17 -14.11 -7.61
CA GLY A 55 -14.21 -13.83 -8.59
C GLY A 55 -14.08 -14.68 -9.86
N ILE A 56 -12.86 -14.82 -10.39
CA ILE A 56 -12.58 -15.68 -11.54
C ILE A 56 -12.78 -17.16 -11.20
N HIS A 57 -12.38 -17.59 -10.00
CA HIS A 57 -12.54 -18.98 -9.60
C HIS A 57 -14.02 -19.37 -9.46
N HIS A 58 -14.82 -18.49 -8.84
CA HIS A 58 -16.27 -18.62 -8.79
C HIS A 58 -16.88 -18.66 -10.18
N PHE A 59 -16.41 -17.80 -11.11
CA PHE A 59 -16.85 -17.83 -12.50
C PHE A 59 -16.54 -19.17 -13.18
N MET A 60 -15.31 -19.70 -13.04
CA MET A 60 -14.91 -20.99 -13.61
C MET A 60 -15.73 -22.17 -13.05
N LEU A 61 -16.15 -22.08 -11.79
CA LEU A 61 -16.93 -23.10 -11.08
C LEU A 61 -18.46 -22.90 -11.19
N GLU A 62 -18.92 -21.90 -11.96
CA GLU A 62 -20.35 -21.54 -12.08
C GLU A 62 -21.03 -21.24 -10.73
N GLN A 63 -20.26 -20.72 -9.78
CA GLN A 63 -20.73 -20.30 -8.47
C GLN A 63 -21.10 -18.82 -8.47
N PRO A 64 -22.07 -18.39 -7.64
CA PRO A 64 -22.39 -16.97 -7.50
C PRO A 64 -21.16 -16.21 -7.00
N ILE A 65 -20.84 -15.10 -7.65
CA ILE A 65 -19.74 -14.22 -7.27
C ILE A 65 -20.14 -13.53 -5.95
N PRO A 66 -19.31 -13.57 -4.90
CA PRO A 66 -19.61 -12.89 -3.65
C PRO A 66 -19.74 -11.38 -3.90
N ALA A 67 -20.82 -10.77 -3.41
CA ALA A 67 -21.00 -9.32 -3.48
C ALA A 67 -20.07 -8.64 -2.49
N LEU A 68 -18.95 -8.09 -2.96
CA LEU A 68 -18.06 -7.30 -2.12
C LEU A 68 -18.63 -5.90 -1.88
N LYS A 69 -18.81 -5.56 -0.61
CA LYS A 69 -19.20 -4.20 -0.18
C LYS A 69 -18.10 -3.20 -0.57
N ASN A 70 -18.52 -2.06 -1.13
CA ASN A 70 -17.71 -0.86 -1.37
C ASN A 70 -16.63 -0.94 -2.47
N GLN A 71 -16.73 -1.87 -3.42
CA GLN A 71 -15.81 -1.93 -4.56
C GLN A 71 -16.56 -1.95 -5.88
N LEU A 72 -16.03 -1.23 -6.89
CA LEU A 72 -16.59 -1.19 -8.23
C LEU A 72 -15.98 -2.33 -9.04
N PHE A 73 -16.77 -3.39 -9.27
CA PHE A 73 -16.42 -4.47 -10.17
C PHE A 73 -17.00 -4.17 -11.56
N GLU A 74 -16.13 -4.08 -12.56
CA GLU A 74 -16.51 -4.07 -13.96
C GLU A 74 -16.21 -5.44 -14.57
N GLN A 75 -17.26 -6.17 -14.97
CA GLN A 75 -17.13 -7.38 -15.77
C GLN A 75 -17.32 -7.03 -17.25
N ARG A 76 -16.36 -7.40 -18.10
CA ARG A 76 -16.47 -7.31 -19.55
C ARG A 76 -16.36 -8.71 -20.14
N ILE A 77 -17.40 -9.14 -20.85
CA ILE A 77 -17.44 -10.44 -21.52
C ILE A 77 -17.15 -10.20 -23.00
N ASN A 78 -16.11 -10.84 -23.53
CA ASN A 78 -15.88 -10.89 -24.96
C ASN A 78 -16.43 -12.22 -25.51
N GLU A 79 -17.66 -12.16 -26.03
CA GLU A 79 -18.38 -13.33 -26.55
C GLU A 79 -17.71 -13.95 -27.79
N GLU A 80 -16.96 -13.18 -28.58
CA GLU A 80 -16.29 -13.67 -29.80
C GLU A 80 -15.14 -14.64 -29.50
N VAL A 81 -14.44 -14.44 -28.38
CA VAL A 81 -13.21 -15.18 -28.03
C VAL A 81 -13.43 -16.15 -26.85
N ARG A 82 -14.64 -16.16 -26.26
CA ARG A 82 -14.94 -16.82 -24.97
C ARG A 82 -13.96 -16.44 -23.87
N GLU A 83 -13.56 -15.18 -23.88
CA GLU A 83 -12.68 -14.58 -22.88
C GLU A 83 -13.50 -13.63 -22.03
N ILE A 84 -13.31 -13.71 -20.72
CA ILE A 84 -13.93 -12.82 -19.76
C ILE A 84 -12.84 -12.04 -19.06
N GLU A 85 -13.03 -10.73 -19.05
CA GLU A 85 -12.22 -9.77 -18.35
C GLU A 85 -12.97 -9.34 -17.09
N TYR A 86 -12.35 -9.57 -15.94
CA TYR A 86 -12.80 -9.07 -14.65
C TYR A 86 -11.89 -7.94 -14.23
N CYS A 87 -12.43 -6.74 -14.10
CA CYS A 87 -11.72 -5.57 -13.63
C CYS A 87 -12.25 -5.13 -12.26
N LEU A 88 -11.32 -4.83 -11.35
CA LEU A 88 -11.60 -4.27 -10.04
C LEU A 88 -11.02 -2.86 -9.98
N GLN A 89 -11.87 -1.90 -9.62
CA GLN A 89 -11.46 -0.53 -9.34
C GLN A 89 -11.62 -0.23 -7.85
N TRP A 90 -10.58 0.34 -7.26
CA TRP A 90 -10.58 0.77 -5.87
C TRP A 90 -9.84 2.09 -5.69
N GLN A 91 -10.23 2.83 -4.65
CA GLN A 91 -9.51 4.01 -4.20
C GLN A 91 -8.55 3.58 -3.09
N ALA A 92 -7.25 3.72 -3.32
CA ALA A 92 -6.22 3.38 -2.36
C ALA A 92 -6.07 4.43 -1.26
N SER A 93 -5.38 4.07 -0.17
CA SER A 93 -5.06 4.96 0.96
C SER A 93 -4.28 6.23 0.57
N ASN A 94 -3.63 6.24 -0.58
CA ASN A 94 -2.96 7.42 -1.14
C ASN A 94 -3.92 8.33 -1.95
N ASN A 95 -5.24 8.11 -1.85
CA ASN A 95 -6.30 8.78 -2.59
C ASN A 95 -6.24 8.64 -4.12
N LYS A 96 -5.42 7.73 -4.66
CA LYS A 96 -5.41 7.43 -6.10
C LYS A 96 -6.39 6.30 -6.40
N LEU A 97 -7.02 6.40 -7.55
CA LEU A 97 -7.82 5.32 -8.12
C LEU A 97 -6.88 4.34 -8.82
N TYR A 98 -7.00 3.08 -8.46
CA TYR A 98 -6.31 1.97 -9.09
C TYR A 98 -7.32 1.07 -9.79
N GLN A 99 -6.87 0.44 -10.87
CA GLN A 99 -7.60 -0.57 -11.58
C GLN A 99 -6.68 -1.76 -11.83
N SER A 100 -7.18 -2.97 -11.58
CA SER A 100 -6.52 -4.21 -11.96
C SER A 100 -7.53 -5.07 -12.71
N CYS A 101 -7.09 -5.77 -13.75
CA CYS A 101 -7.93 -6.66 -14.53
C CYS A 101 -7.25 -8.02 -14.68
N LEU A 102 -8.05 -9.08 -14.59
CA LEU A 102 -7.63 -10.43 -14.88
C LEU A 102 -8.50 -11.02 -15.99
N TYR A 103 -7.87 -11.84 -16.84
CA TYR A 103 -8.50 -12.51 -17.96
C TYR A 103 -8.67 -13.98 -17.65
N ALA A 104 -9.84 -14.52 -17.96
CA ALA A 104 -10.13 -15.94 -17.91
C ALA A 104 -10.65 -16.39 -19.27
N LYS A 105 -10.18 -17.54 -19.74
CA LYS A 105 -10.64 -18.16 -20.99
C LYS A 105 -11.25 -19.52 -20.67
N ARG A 106 -12.36 -19.84 -21.33
CA ARG A 106 -13.01 -21.15 -21.24
C ARG A 106 -12.82 -21.98 -22.50
#